data_AF-A0A956I7W4-F1
#
_entry.id   AF-A0A956I7W4-F1
#
_cell.length_a   1.000
_cell.length_b   1.000
_cell.length_c   1.000
_cell.angle_alpha   90.00
_cell.angle_beta   90.00
_cell.angle_gamma   90.00
#
_symmetry.space_group_name_H-M   'P 1'
#
loop_
_entity.id
_entity.type
_entity.pdbx_description
1 polymer ?
#
loop_
_entity_poly.entity_id
_entity_poly.type
_entity_poly.pdbx_seq_one_letter_code
_entity_poly.pdbx_strand_id
1 'polypeptide(L)' 'ALLGGDPVGERFLFWNFVASSKDKLEAAKDAWREDRFPKVPNEHERIPLPE' A
#
# COMPACT_ATOMS: atom_id res chain seq x y z
N ALA A 1 -24.92 -10.31 -5.08
CA ALA A 1 -24.47 -10.22 -6.49
C ALA A 1 -23.09 -10.88 -6.59
N LEU A 2 -22.77 -11.54 -7.71
CA LEU A 2 -21.43 -12.10 -7.96
C LEU A 2 -20.59 -11.07 -8.74
N LEU A 3 -19.33 -10.89 -8.36
CA LEU A 3 -18.37 -10.01 -9.04
C LEU A 3 -17.27 -10.85 -9.71
N GLY A 4 -16.90 -10.50 -10.95
CA GLY A 4 -15.83 -11.15 -11.72
C GLY A 4 -15.34 -10.28 -12.89
N GLY A 5 -14.18 -10.62 -13.45
CA GLY A 5 -13.54 -9.91 -14.57
C GLY A 5 -12.22 -10.57 -15.01
N ASP A 6 -11.64 -10.07 -16.10
CA ASP A 6 -10.39 -10.59 -16.66
C ASP A 6 -9.18 -10.37 -15.73
N PRO A 7 -8.14 -11.23 -15.79
CA PRO A 7 -6.93 -11.05 -14.99
C PRO A 7 -6.20 -9.76 -15.32
N VAL A 8 -5.76 -9.02 -14.30
CA VAL A 8 -4.99 -7.77 -14.45
C VAL A 8 -3.46 -8.00 -14.46
N GLY A 9 -3.02 -9.26 -14.45
CA GLY A 9 -1.62 -9.68 -14.35
C GLY A 9 -1.11 -9.83 -12.91
N GLU A 10 0.17 -10.15 -12.75
CA GLU A 10 0.80 -10.38 -11.44
C GLU A 10 0.78 -9.12 -10.57
N ARG A 11 0.48 -9.29 -9.28
CA ARG A 11 0.48 -8.22 -8.28
C ARG A 11 1.14 -8.70 -7.00
N PHE A 12 1.95 -7.84 -6.42
CA PHE A 12 2.53 -8.01 -5.09
C PHE A 12 1.68 -7.24 -4.09
N LEU A 13 1.20 -7.92 -3.05
CA LEU A 13 0.37 -7.35 -2.00
C LEU A 13 1.10 -7.43 -0.67
N PHE A 14 1.06 -6.33 0.08
CA PHE A 14 1.51 -6.29 1.47
C PHE A 14 0.71 -5.24 2.21
N TRP A 15 -0.02 -5.64 3.25
CA TRP A 15 -0.91 -4.76 4.00
C TRP A 15 -1.83 -3.97 3.04
N ASN A 16 -1.86 -2.64 3.15
CA ASN A 16 -2.66 -1.76 2.30
C ASN A 16 -2.00 -1.40 0.95
N PHE A 17 -0.87 -2.02 0.59
CA PHE A 17 -0.16 -1.75 -0.66
C PHE A 17 -0.31 -2.86 -1.68
N VAL A 18 -0.56 -2.46 -2.92
CA VAL A 18 -0.56 -3.33 -4.11
C VAL A 18 0.32 -2.70 -5.19
N ALA A 19 1.23 -3.49 -5.76
CA ALA A 19 2.12 -3.03 -6.82
C ALA A 19 2.36 -4.13 -7.87
N SER A 20 2.74 -3.72 -9.09
CA SER A 20 3.19 -4.64 -10.14
C SER A 20 4.71 -4.90 -10.10
N SER A 21 5.42 -4.36 -9.10
CA SER A 21 6.87 -4.50 -8.92
C SER A 21 7.18 -4.57 -7.42
N LYS A 22 8.11 -5.47 -7.05
CA LYS A 22 8.59 -5.60 -5.66
C LYS A 22 9.29 -4.32 -5.18
N ASP A 23 10.13 -3.71 -6.01
CA ASP A 23 10.87 -2.49 -5.63
C ASP A 23 9.92 -1.33 -5.29
N LYS A 24 8.82 -1.19 -6.05
CA LYS A 24 7.77 -0.19 -5.73
C LYS A 24 7.08 -0.48 -4.41
N LEU A 25 6.86 -1.77 -4.10
CA LEU A 25 6.24 -2.18 -2.84
C LEU A 25 7.16 -1.88 -1.66
N GLU A 26 8.45 -2.20 -1.75
CA GLU A 26 9.42 -1.89 -0.70
C GLU A 26 9.59 -0.38 -0.50
N ALA A 27 9.70 0.40 -1.60
CA ALA A 27 9.77 1.85 -1.51
C ALA A 27 8.52 2.46 -0.83
N ALA A 28 7.33 1.89 -1.04
CA ALA A 28 6.11 2.31 -0.36
C ALA A 28 6.12 1.95 1.13
N LYS A 29 6.67 0.79 1.52
CA LYS A 29 6.83 0.42 2.93
C LYS A 29 7.76 1.41 3.64
N ASP A 30 8.89 1.76 3.03
CA ASP A 30 9.85 2.70 3.61
C ASP A 30 9.26 4.11 3.68
N ALA A 31 8.58 4.56 2.62
CA ALA A 31 7.86 5.83 2.64
C ALA A 31 6.78 5.87 3.72
N TRP A 32 6.11 4.74 4.00
CA TRP A 32 5.18 4.66 5.12
C TRP A 32 5.92 4.80 6.43
N ARG A 33 6.95 3.97 6.69
CA ARG A 33 7.76 3.98 7.92
C ARG A 33 8.31 5.37 8.24
N GLU A 34 8.83 6.06 7.23
CA GLU A 34 9.42 7.40 7.31
C GLU A 34 8.39 8.54 7.23
N ASP A 35 7.09 8.22 7.14
CA ASP A 35 6.00 9.19 7.16
C ASP A 35 6.06 10.22 6.01
N ARG A 36 6.45 9.73 4.81
CA ARG A 36 6.61 10.53 3.58
C ARG A 36 5.35 10.65 2.72
N PHE A 37 4.27 9.95 3.07
CA PHE A 37 2.99 10.13 2.38
C PHE A 37 2.35 11.47 2.75
N PRO A 38 1.54 12.07 1.84
CA PRO A 38 0.82 13.30 2.15
C PRO A 38 -0.01 13.16 3.42
N LYS A 39 0.01 14.20 4.26
CA LYS A 39 -0.80 14.25 5.48
C LYS A 39 -2.27 14.42 5.13
N VAL A 40 -3.12 13.64 5.80
CA VAL A 40 -4.56 13.81 5.75
C VAL A 40 -4.95 14.96 6.69
N PRO A 41 -5.69 15.98 6.24
CA PRO A 41 -6.14 17.06 7.11
C PRO A 41 -6.99 16.54 8.28
N ASN A 42 -6.77 17.10 9.47
CA ASN A 42 -7.44 16.72 10.72
C ASN A 42 -7.19 15.27 11.19
N GLU A 43 -6.24 14.56 10.57
CA GLU A 43 -5.76 13.28 11.08
C GLU A 43 -4.66 13.51 12.11
N HIS A 44 -4.75 12.79 13.21
CA HIS A 44 -3.81 12.92 14.33
C HIS A 44 -3.18 11.59 14.72
N GLU A 45 -3.72 10.48 14.20
CA GLU A 45 -3.25 9.14 14.49
C GLU A 45 -2.54 8.52 13.27
N ARG A 46 -1.53 7.68 13.52
CA ARG A 46 -0.84 6.93 12.48
C ARG A 46 -0.68 5.47 12.88
N ILE A 47 -1.16 4.59 12.01
CA ILE A 47 -1.02 3.14 12.15
C ILE A 47 0.39 2.74 11.66
N PRO A 48 1.24 2.11 12.48
CA PRO A 48 2.54 1.64 12.03
C PRO A 48 2.38 0.45 11.06
N LEU A 49 3.40 0.16 10.25
CA LEU A 49 3.42 -1.10 9.51
C LEU A 49 3.50 -2.28 10.50
N PRO A 50 2.88 -3.42 10.18
CA PRO A 50 3.14 -4.66 10.89
C PRO A 50 4.59 -5.13 10.66
N GLU A 51 5.13 -5.87 11.63
CA GLU A 51 6.43 -6.57 11.52
C GLU A 51 6.37 -7.76 10.56
#